data_AF-K2EDB9-F1
#
_entry.id   AF-K2EDB9-F1
#
_cell.length_a   1.000
_cell.length_b   1.000
_cell.length_c   1.000
_cell.angle_alpha   90.00
_cell.angle_beta   90.00
_cell.angle_gamma   90.00
#
_symmetry.space_group_name_H-M   'P 1'
#
loop_
_entity.id
_entity.type
_entity.pdbx_description
1 polymer ?
#
loop_
_entity_poly.entity_id
_entity_poly.type
_entity_poly.pdbx_seq_one_letter_code
_entity_poly.pdbx_strand_id
1 'polypeptide(L)' 'MERYFKLAGVEKAKVNDLRHTFVAHHLSQGTNLLFISKIAGHKRISTTERYLQYIERVEVEEKTELGVL' A
#
# COMPACT_ATOMS: atom_id res chain seq x y z
N MET A 1 -18.40 -4.49 -10.60
CA MET A 1 -16.95 -4.78 -10.61
C MET A 1 -16.64 -6.23 -10.96
N GLU A 2 -17.41 -7.20 -10.46
CA GLU A 2 -17.21 -8.62 -10.80
C GLU A 2 -17.17 -8.92 -12.32
N ARG A 3 -18.05 -8.29 -13.11
CA ARG A 3 -17.98 -8.35 -14.59
C ARG A 3 -16.61 -7.93 -15.14
N TYR A 4 -16.02 -6.85 -14.61
CA TYR A 4 -14.73 -6.35 -15.07
C TYR A 4 -13.59 -7.25 -14.63
N PHE A 5 -13.65 -7.81 -13.41
CA PHE A 5 -12.68 -8.81 -12.96
C PHE A 5 -12.71 -10.06 -13.84
N LYS A 6 -13.91 -10.55 -14.19
CA LYS A 6 -14.07 -11.68 -15.11
C LYS A 6 -13.50 -11.39 -16.51
N LEU A 7 -13.77 -10.19 -17.06
CA LEU A 7 -13.22 -9.78 -18.36
C LEU A 7 -11.69 -9.64 -18.33
N ALA A 8 -11.12 -9.21 -17.21
CA ALA A 8 -9.69 -9.10 -16.99
C ALA A 8 -9.00 -10.45 -16.65
N GLY A 9 -9.76 -11.54 -16.52
CA GLY A 9 -9.23 -12.85 -16.11
C GLY A 9 -8.78 -12.91 -14.65
N VAL A 10 -9.22 -11.98 -13.80
CA VAL A 10 -8.88 -11.96 -12.37
C VAL A 10 -9.93 -12.74 -11.60
N GLU A 11 -9.56 -13.94 -11.14
CA GLU A 11 -10.43 -14.80 -10.36
C GLU A 11 -10.45 -14.43 -8.87
N LYS A 12 -11.59 -14.66 -8.21
CA LYS A 12 -11.77 -14.48 -6.76
C LYS A 12 -11.47 -13.07 -6.21
N ALA A 13 -11.47 -12.05 -7.06
CA ALA A 13 -11.28 -10.66 -6.63
C ALA A 13 -12.59 -9.95 -6.25
N LYS A 14 -12.50 -9.10 -5.22
CA LYS A 14 -13.55 -8.22 -4.70
C LYS A 14 -13.12 -6.76 -4.85
N VAL A 15 -14.10 -5.86 -4.75
CA VAL A 15 -13.83 -4.40 -4.81
C VAL A 15 -12.82 -3.96 -3.75
N ASN A 16 -12.90 -4.53 -2.54
CA ASN A 16 -11.98 -4.21 -1.46
C ASN A 16 -10.54 -4.66 -1.75
N ASP A 17 -10.33 -5.62 -2.64
CA ASP A 17 -8.98 -6.04 -3.03
C ASP A 17 -8.26 -4.92 -3.79
N LEU A 18 -8.99 -4.05 -4.50
CA LEU A 18 -8.40 -2.85 -5.09
C LEU A 18 -7.83 -1.91 -4.02
N ARG A 19 -8.49 -1.78 -2.88
CA ARG A 19 -7.96 -1.01 -1.74
C ARG A 19 -6.73 -1.68 -1.16
N HIS A 20 -6.72 -3.02 -1.07
CA HIS A 20 -5.54 -3.76 -0.65
C HIS A 20 -4.37 -3.55 -1.62
N THR A 21 -4.61 -3.65 -2.93
CA THR A 21 -3.62 -3.41 -3.98
C THR A 21 -3.09 -1.97 -3.92
N PHE A 22 -3.97 -0.98 -3.75
CA PHE A 22 -3.56 0.43 -3.61
C PHE A 22 -2.58 0.64 -2.45
N VAL A 23 -2.89 0.10 -1.27
CA VAL A 23 -2.03 0.21 -0.09
C VAL A 23 -0.71 -0.52 -0.30
N ALA A 24 -0.75 -1.79 -0.73
CA ALA A 24 0.45 -2.60 -0.94
C ALA A 24 1.40 -1.99 -1.97
N HIS A 25 0.85 -1.54 -3.11
CA HIS A 25 1.63 -0.94 -4.19
C HIS A 25 2.33 0.35 -3.75
N HIS A 26 1.66 1.25 -3.03
CA HIS A 26 2.34 2.48 -2.59
C HIS A 26 3.40 2.23 -1.54
N LEU A 27 3.15 1.29 -0.62
CA LEU A 27 4.13 0.92 0.37
C LEU A 27 5.36 0.24 -0.26
N SER A 28 5.19 -0.53 -1.33
CA SER A 28 6.33 -1.17 -2.02
C SER A 28 7.22 -0.14 -2.75
N GLN A 29 6.64 0.97 -3.18
CA GLN A 29 7.35 2.13 -3.75
C GLN A 29 8.00 3.03 -2.70
N GLY A 30 8.00 2.66 -1.41
CA GLY A 30 8.63 3.44 -0.35
C GLY A 30 7.77 4.60 0.17
N THR A 31 6.46 4.63 -0.12
CA THR A 31 5.59 5.69 0.40
C THR A 31 5.48 5.60 1.92
N ASN A 32 5.45 6.75 2.59
CA ASN A 32 5.31 6.82 4.05
C ASN A 32 4.06 6.09 4.57
N LEU A 33 4.27 5.20 5.54
CA LEU A 33 3.23 4.35 6.13
C LEU A 33 2.08 5.15 6.77
N LEU A 34 2.39 6.22 7.50
CA LEU A 34 1.38 7.06 8.17
C LEU A 34 0.51 7.79 7.16
N PHE A 35 1.13 8.25 6.07
CA PHE A 35 0.43 8.91 4.97
C PHE A 35 -0.57 7.96 4.31
N ILE A 36 -0.13 6.76 3.93
CA ILE A 36 -1.00 5.74 3.34
C ILE A 36 -2.10 5.30 4.30
N SER A 37 -1.81 5.17 5.60
CA SER A 37 -2.81 4.84 6.61
C SER A 37 -3.94 5.88 6.68
N LYS A 38 -3.62 7.18 6.57
CA LYS A 38 -4.60 8.26 6.56
C LYS A 38 -5.44 8.24 5.28
N ILE A 39 -4.82 8.10 4.11
CA ILE A 39 -5.53 8.04 2.82
C ILE A 39 -6.45 6.82 2.74
N ALA A 40 -5.96 5.66 3.19
CA ALA A 40 -6.75 4.45 3.24
C ALA A 40 -7.92 4.54 4.23
N GLY A 41 -7.93 5.53 5.15
CA GLY A 41 -8.95 5.66 6.19
C GLY A 41 -8.84 4.61 7.30
N HIS A 42 -7.62 4.14 7.60
CA HIS A 42 -7.41 3.18 8.67
C HIS A 42 -7.42 3.87 10.04
N LYS A 43 -8.36 3.46 10.91
CA LYS A 43 -8.45 3.94 12.31
C LYS A 43 -7.19 3.63 13.13
N ARG A 44 -6.49 2.53 12.83
CA ARG A 44 -5.26 2.10 13.49
C ARG A 44 -4.18 1.89 12.43
N ILE A 45 -2.99 2.40 12.69
CA ILE A 45 -1.82 2.24 11.80
C ILE A 45 -1.43 0.76 11.66
N SER A 46 -1.66 -0.04 12.70
CA SER A 46 -1.41 -1.48 12.68
C SER A 46 -2.14 -2.24 11.58
N THR A 47 -3.27 -1.73 11.09
CA THR A 47 -3.95 -2.31 9.92
C THR A 47 -3.11 -2.15 8.66
N THR A 48 -2.42 -1.01 8.51
CA THR A 48 -1.52 -0.69 7.40
C THR A 48 -0.17 -1.41 7.55
N GLU A 49 0.34 -1.56 8.77
CA GLU A 49 1.60 -2.28 9.04
C GLU A 49 1.58 -3.72 8.55
N ARG A 50 0.43 -4.40 8.63
CA ARG A 50 0.29 -5.77 8.14
C ARG A 50 0.60 -5.93 6.65
N TYR A 51 0.55 -4.88 5.85
CA TYR A 51 0.90 -4.96 4.43
C TYR A 51 2.40 -5.08 4.21
N LEU A 52 3.22 -4.62 5.17
CA LEU A 52 4.67 -4.63 5.07
C LEU A 52 5.26 -6.05 4.96
N GLN A 53 4.55 -7.07 5.46
CA GLN A 53 4.97 -8.47 5.36
C GLN A 53 4.71 -9.09 3.98
N TYR A 54 3.93 -8.42 3.11
CA TYR A 54 3.50 -8.93 1.81
C TYR A 54 4.07 -8.16 0.63
N ILE A 55 5.01 -7.24 0.88
CA ILE A 55 5.61 -6.39 -0.15
C ILE A 55 7.13 -6.52 -0.12
N GLU A 56 7.74 -6.54 -1.29
CA GLU A 56 9.17 -6.29 -1.42
C GLU A 56 9.38 -4.78 -1.31
N ARG A 57 10.20 -4.37 -0.34
CA ARG A 57 10.54 -2.95 -0.17
C ARG A 57 11.63 -2.61 -1.17
N VAL A 58 11.34 -1.67 -2.05
CA VAL A 58 12.41 -0.90 -2.67
C VAL A 58 12.97 -0.02 -1.56
N GLU A 59 14.20 -0.28 -1.11
CA GLU A 59 14.92 0.62 -0.21
C GLU A 59 15.17 1.92 -0.96
N VAL A 60 14.27 2.88 -0.79
CA VAL A 60 14.51 4.25 -1.21
C VAL A 60 15.34 4.86 -0.08
N GLU A 61 16.63 5.11 -0.33
CA GLU A 61 17.46 5.90 0.58
C GLU A 61 16.77 7.25 0.80
N GLU A 62 16.16 7.42 1.98
CA GLU A 62 15.73 8.74 2.43
C GLU A 62 17.00 9.58 2.59
N LYS A 63 17.27 10.44 1.60
CA LYS A 63 18.19 11.57 1.78
C LYS A 63 17.58 12.49 2.82
N THR A 64 17.82 12.18 4.09
CA THR A 64 17.53 13.08 5.19
C THR A 64 18.55 14.23 5.12
N GLU A 65 18.14 15.35 4.52
CA GLU A 65 18.87 16.63 4.55
C GLU A 65 18.90 17.27 5.95
N LEU A 66 19.02 16.48 7.01
CA LEU A 66 19.04 16.98 8.41
C LEU A 66 20.38 16.71 9.12
N GLY A 67 21.45 16.47 8.37
CA GLY A 67 22.81 16.30 8.87
C GLY A 67 23.70 17.56 8.81
N VAL A 68 23.13 18.77 8.69
CA VAL A 68 23.91 20.02 8.74
C VAL A 68 23.25 21.00 9.71
N LEU A 69 23.51 20.80 11.00
CA LEU A 69 23.59 21.85 12.02
C LEU A 69 24.62 21.43 13.08
#